data_AF-D7KCT0-F1
#
_entry.id   AF-D7KCT0-F1
#
_cell.length_a   1.000
_cell.length_b   1.000
_cell.length_c   1.000
_cell.angle_alpha   90.00
_cell.angle_beta   90.00
_cell.angle_gamma   90.00
#
_symmetry.space_group_name_H-M   'P 1'
#
loop_
_entity.id
_entity.type
_entity.pdbx_description
1 polymer ?
#
loop_
_entity_poly.entity_id
_entity_poly.type
_entity_poly.pdbx_seq_one_letter_code
_entity_poly.pdbx_strand_id
1 'polypeptide(L)'
;MASRLLSTTTLITPPVTLNKSPACLTARVGVRRGRVNVRAVSNSSQGAVDGTVYKGVYGPWTIDQADVKEVILYRSGLVTAAASFVAASSAAFLPGDSWLSETIKQNHDLFYFVGASGLGLSLFLIHIYVTEIKRTLQALWALGFVGSLATYAALARPAGDNLVHYVVDHPSAVWFVGPLFAALTGLVFKEGICYGKLEAGLLTFIIPSVLLGHLSGVMNDEVKLVLLGTWMALFLVFAGRKFTQPIKDDIGDKSVFTFMSLSENEKKATVKKLEQGKLG
;
A
#
# COMPACT_ATOMS: atom_id res chain seq x y z
N MET A 1 63.85 12.28 -24.69
CA MET A 1 64.40 13.54 -25.23
C MET A 1 63.63 14.69 -24.62
N ALA A 2 64.37 15.66 -24.05
CA ALA A 2 63.97 16.96 -23.46
C ALA A 2 62.93 16.89 -22.29
N SER A 3 63.27 17.04 -21.00
CA SER A 3 63.82 18.22 -20.28
C SER A 3 62.89 19.45 -20.36
N ARG A 4 62.59 20.24 -19.32
CA ARG A 4 63.05 20.39 -17.92
C ARG A 4 62.21 21.56 -17.32
N LEU A 5 61.91 21.49 -15.99
CA LEU A 5 61.97 22.60 -14.99
C LEU A 5 61.02 23.82 -15.17
N LEU A 6 60.53 24.58 -14.18
CA LEU A 6 60.61 24.69 -12.72
C LEU A 6 59.54 25.74 -12.29
N SER A 7 59.01 25.60 -11.06
CA SER A 7 58.57 26.62 -10.07
C SER A 7 57.84 27.91 -10.53
N THR A 8 56.83 28.42 -9.81
CA THR A 8 57.01 29.18 -8.55
C THR A 8 55.67 29.45 -7.84
N THR A 9 55.72 29.33 -6.51
CA THR A 9 54.71 29.63 -5.49
C THR A 9 54.42 31.12 -5.33
N THR A 10 53.16 31.53 -5.13
CA THR A 10 52.80 32.78 -4.41
C THR A 10 51.45 32.68 -3.71
N LEU A 11 51.49 32.88 -2.39
CA LEU A 11 50.41 33.06 -1.42
C LEU A 11 49.94 34.52 -1.41
N ILE A 12 48.64 34.81 -1.52
CA ILE A 12 48.04 36.10 -1.09
C ILE A 12 46.63 35.87 -0.50
N THR A 13 46.45 36.34 0.74
CA THR A 13 45.26 36.37 1.62
C THR A 13 44.26 37.51 1.27
N PRO A 14 43.02 37.50 1.81
CA PRO A 14 41.92 38.39 1.38
C PRO A 14 41.85 39.69 2.20
N PRO A 15 41.12 40.73 1.74
CA PRO A 15 40.81 41.89 2.57
C PRO A 15 39.43 41.78 3.23
N VAL A 16 39.42 42.10 4.53
CA VAL A 16 38.27 42.48 5.35
C VAL A 16 38.05 43.98 5.18
N THR A 17 36.81 44.43 4.99
CA THR A 17 36.42 45.83 5.22
C THR A 17 35.12 45.94 6.01
N LEU A 18 35.26 46.43 7.24
CA LEU A 18 34.23 47.03 8.09
C LEU A 18 33.78 48.38 7.48
N ASN A 19 32.47 48.70 7.51
CA ASN A 19 32.06 50.03 7.97
C ASN A 19 30.58 50.13 8.43
N LYS A 20 30.46 50.47 9.72
CA LYS A 20 29.54 51.35 10.47
C LYS A 20 28.14 51.74 9.90
N SER A 21 27.13 51.56 10.76
CA SER A 21 25.84 52.29 10.80
C SER A 21 26.00 53.79 11.11
N PRO A 22 24.93 54.60 10.91
CA PRO A 22 24.14 55.02 12.08
C PRO A 22 22.62 55.21 11.85
N ALA A 23 21.92 55.31 12.99
CA ALA A 23 20.70 56.07 13.28
C ALA A 23 19.30 55.56 12.84
N CYS A 24 18.65 54.89 13.80
CA CYS A 24 17.34 55.20 14.39
C CYS A 24 16.40 56.20 13.69
N LEU A 25 15.25 55.71 13.23
CA LEU A 25 13.98 56.46 13.18
C LEU A 25 12.82 55.50 13.47
N THR A 26 12.21 55.67 14.63
CA THR A 26 11.06 54.91 15.12
C THR A 26 9.76 55.42 14.51
N ALA A 27 9.05 54.58 13.75
CA ALA A 27 7.63 54.76 13.45
C ALA A 27 6.83 53.67 14.16
N ARG A 28 6.14 54.04 15.26
CA ARG A 28 5.18 53.18 15.95
C ARG A 28 3.87 53.16 15.15
N VAL A 29 3.60 52.07 14.45
CA VAL A 29 2.24 51.75 13.97
C VAL A 29 1.58 50.84 15.00
N GLY A 30 0.60 51.39 15.73
CA GLY A 30 -0.21 50.63 16.67
C GLY A 30 -1.22 49.76 15.94
N VAL A 31 -0.96 48.46 15.80
CA VAL A 31 -1.96 47.49 15.35
C VAL A 31 -2.75 47.01 16.56
N ARG A 32 -4.01 47.45 16.62
CA ARG A 32 -5.00 47.07 17.64
C ARG A 32 -5.27 45.56 17.51
N ARG A 33 -4.82 44.77 18.50
CA ARG A 33 -5.06 43.31 18.56
C ARG A 33 -6.53 43.04 18.89
N GLY A 34 -7.38 42.99 17.86
CA GLY A 34 -8.74 42.48 17.98
C GLY A 34 -8.70 40.98 18.20
N ARG A 35 -9.06 40.52 19.40
CA ARG A 35 -9.17 39.10 19.73
C ARG A 35 -10.49 38.58 19.14
N VAL A 36 -10.44 38.09 17.90
CA VAL A 36 -11.58 37.39 17.29
C VAL A 36 -11.65 36.00 17.92
N ASN A 37 -12.60 35.80 18.83
CA ASN A 37 -12.95 34.48 19.32
C ASN A 37 -13.83 33.81 18.25
N VAL A 38 -13.20 33.11 17.31
CA VAL A 38 -13.93 32.19 16.43
C VAL A 38 -14.30 30.97 17.26
N ARG A 39 -15.49 31.01 17.84
CA ARG A 39 -16.13 29.82 18.41
C ARG A 39 -16.55 28.96 17.23
N ALA A 40 -15.72 28.01 16.85
CA ALA A 40 -16.13 26.95 15.96
C ALA A 40 -17.25 26.17 16.66
N VAL A 41 -18.50 26.45 16.29
CA VAL A 41 -19.61 25.57 16.58
C VAL A 41 -19.36 24.31 15.74
N SER A 42 -18.73 23.32 16.37
CA SER A 42 -18.71 21.97 15.83
C SER A 42 -20.13 21.44 15.96
N ASN A 43 -20.93 21.66 14.92
CA ASN A 43 -22.05 20.75 14.66
C ASN A 43 -21.40 19.45 14.19
N SER A 44 -21.12 18.56 15.14
CA SER A 44 -20.85 17.15 14.89
C SER A 44 -22.13 16.46 14.41
N SER A 45 -22.64 16.91 13.27
CA SER A 45 -23.43 16.10 12.37
C SER A 45 -22.45 15.67 11.27
N GLN A 46 -21.62 14.66 11.57
CA GLN A 46 -21.02 13.84 10.53
C GLN A 46 -22.18 13.09 9.86
N GLY A 47 -22.85 13.81 8.96
CA GLY A 47 -24.01 13.33 8.23
C GLY A 47 -23.59 12.24 7.27
N ALA A 48 -24.46 11.24 7.14
CA ALA A 48 -24.38 10.26 6.07
C ALA A 48 -24.14 10.98 4.73
N VAL A 49 -23.14 10.53 3.96
CA VAL A 49 -22.66 11.24 2.75
C VAL A 49 -23.77 11.48 1.74
N ASP A 50 -24.69 10.54 1.65
CA ASP A 50 -25.79 10.52 0.68
C ASP A 50 -27.17 10.47 1.37
N GLY A 51 -27.23 10.48 2.70
CA GLY A 51 -28.48 10.23 3.45
C GLY A 51 -29.06 8.82 3.26
N THR A 52 -28.51 8.02 2.35
CA THR A 52 -28.94 6.65 2.05
C THR A 52 -28.76 5.75 3.28
N VAL A 53 -29.87 5.17 3.73
CA VAL A 53 -29.92 4.21 4.83
C VAL A 53 -29.98 2.80 4.27
N TYR A 54 -28.93 2.02 4.52
CA TYR A 54 -28.85 0.62 4.14
C TYR A 54 -29.50 -0.26 5.20
N LYS A 55 -30.19 -1.32 4.76
CA LYS A 55 -30.75 -2.35 5.65
C LYS A 55 -29.68 -3.40 5.91
N GLY A 56 -29.11 -3.41 7.11
CA GLY A 56 -28.17 -4.44 7.56
C GLY A 56 -28.87 -5.60 8.28
N VAL A 57 -28.11 -6.67 8.53
CA VAL A 57 -28.55 -7.88 9.24
C VAL A 57 -29.03 -7.56 10.66
N TYR A 58 -28.31 -6.68 11.37
CA TYR A 58 -28.61 -6.33 12.77
C TYR A 58 -29.25 -4.96 12.94
N GLY A 59 -29.50 -4.23 11.85
CA GLY A 59 -30.13 -2.91 11.88
C GLY A 59 -29.78 -2.03 10.69
N PRO A 60 -30.43 -0.86 10.56
CA PRO A 60 -30.07 0.11 9.55
C PRO A 60 -28.69 0.71 9.81
N TRP A 61 -27.96 1.02 8.74
CA TRP A 61 -26.66 1.68 8.82
C TRP A 61 -26.48 2.67 7.66
N THR A 62 -25.56 3.60 7.82
CA THR A 62 -25.26 4.66 6.84
C THR A 62 -23.77 4.73 6.57
N ILE A 63 -23.40 5.29 5.42
CA ILE A 63 -22.01 5.57 5.05
C ILE A 63 -21.68 7.01 5.45
N ASP A 64 -20.61 7.19 6.21
CA ASP A 64 -20.08 8.49 6.60
C ASP A 64 -18.88 8.91 5.72
N GLN A 65 -18.43 10.16 5.88
CA GLN A 65 -17.31 10.68 5.09
C GLN A 65 -15.97 10.04 5.45
N ALA A 66 -15.82 9.46 6.64
CA ALA A 66 -14.61 8.75 7.02
C ALA A 66 -14.55 7.41 6.27
N ASP A 67 -15.66 6.67 6.22
CA ASP A 67 -15.79 5.43 5.45
C ASP A 67 -15.40 5.65 3.98
N VAL A 68 -15.88 6.74 3.36
CA VAL A 68 -15.54 7.07 1.96
C VAL A 68 -14.03 7.29 1.80
N LYS A 69 -13.40 8.04 2.71
CA LYS A 69 -11.95 8.29 2.66
C LYS A 69 -11.14 7.02 2.84
N GLU A 70 -11.54 6.16 3.78
CA GLU A 70 -10.90 4.87 4.02
C GLU A 70 -10.97 3.98 2.78
N VAL A 71 -12.13 3.90 2.12
CA VAL A 71 -12.29 3.13 0.88
C VAL A 71 -11.45 3.71 -0.25
N ILE A 72 -11.42 5.03 -0.42
CA ILE A 72 -10.59 5.67 -1.46
C ILE A 72 -9.10 5.36 -1.23
N LEU A 73 -8.61 5.51 0.01
CA LEU A 73 -7.22 5.21 0.35
C LEU A 73 -6.89 3.72 0.22
N TYR A 74 -7.82 2.84 0.59
CA TYR A 74 -7.72 1.40 0.36
C TYR A 74 -7.55 1.09 -1.13
N ARG A 75 -8.42 1.65 -1.98
CA ARG A 75 -8.37 1.46 -3.44
C ARG A 75 -7.09 2.05 -4.04
N SER A 76 -6.66 3.24 -3.59
CA SER A 76 -5.42 3.84 -4.09
C SER A 76 -4.20 3.00 -3.74
N GLY A 77 -4.12 2.45 -2.53
CA GLY A 77 -3.04 1.54 -2.14
C GLY A 77 -2.97 0.31 -3.05
N LEU A 78 -4.14 -0.24 -3.42
CA LEU A 78 -4.23 -1.45 -4.23
C LEU A 78 -3.83 -1.17 -5.68
N VAL A 79 -4.25 -0.02 -6.21
CA VAL A 79 -3.84 0.46 -7.53
C VAL A 79 -2.34 0.73 -7.58
N THR A 80 -1.77 1.34 -6.54
CA THR A 80 -0.32 1.53 -6.41
C THR A 80 0.41 0.19 -6.39
N ALA A 81 -0.07 -0.79 -5.61
CA ALA A 81 0.50 -2.13 -5.57
C ALA A 81 0.50 -2.80 -6.95
N ALA A 82 -0.64 -2.76 -7.66
CA ALA A 82 -0.77 -3.34 -8.99
C ALA A 82 0.11 -2.65 -10.03
N ALA A 83 0.09 -1.31 -10.06
CA ALA A 83 0.87 -0.52 -11.02
C ALA A 83 2.39 -0.74 -10.80
N SER A 84 2.85 -0.71 -9.56
CA SER A 84 4.25 -0.97 -9.23
C SER A 84 4.68 -2.40 -9.56
N PHE A 85 3.83 -3.39 -9.27
CA PHE A 85 4.10 -4.79 -9.62
C PHE A 85 4.24 -4.97 -11.13
N VAL A 86 3.34 -4.38 -11.92
CA VAL A 86 3.37 -4.44 -13.39
C VAL A 86 4.59 -3.72 -13.93
N ALA A 87 4.92 -2.54 -13.41
CA ALA A 87 6.11 -1.79 -13.80
C ALA A 87 7.37 -2.63 -13.58
N ALA A 88 7.55 -3.18 -12.37
CA ALA A 88 8.67 -4.07 -12.05
C ALA A 88 8.71 -5.32 -12.96
N SER A 89 7.58 -6.01 -13.09
CA SER A 89 7.52 -7.29 -13.82
C SER A 89 7.66 -7.13 -15.33
N SER A 90 7.36 -5.95 -15.88
CA SER A 90 7.49 -5.68 -17.32
C SER A 90 8.93 -5.84 -17.82
N ALA A 91 9.95 -5.64 -16.97
CA ALA A 91 11.35 -5.88 -17.32
C ALA A 91 11.63 -7.33 -17.77
N ALA A 92 10.83 -8.30 -17.34
CA ALA A 92 10.96 -9.70 -17.75
C ALA A 92 10.50 -9.96 -19.20
N PHE A 93 9.73 -9.05 -19.78
CA PHE A 93 9.18 -9.16 -21.14
C PHE A 93 9.83 -8.19 -22.14
N LEU A 94 10.70 -7.30 -21.67
CA LEU A 94 11.37 -6.31 -22.51
C LEU A 94 12.75 -6.83 -22.98
N PRO A 95 13.18 -6.49 -24.21
CA PRO A 95 14.54 -6.76 -24.67
C PRO A 95 15.58 -6.19 -23.70
N GLY A 96 16.60 -6.99 -23.40
CA GLY A 96 17.61 -6.68 -22.37
C GLY A 96 18.49 -5.47 -22.68
N ASP A 97 18.56 -5.07 -23.95
CA ASP A 97 19.31 -3.94 -24.50
C ASP A 97 18.48 -2.66 -24.65
N SER A 98 17.19 -2.70 -24.32
CA SER A 98 16.33 -1.52 -24.40
C SER A 98 16.57 -0.56 -23.22
N TRP A 99 16.64 0.74 -23.51
CA TRP A 99 16.77 1.79 -22.49
C TRP A 99 15.66 1.72 -21.42
N LEU A 100 14.47 1.25 -21.81
CA LEU A 100 13.33 1.06 -20.92
C LEU A 100 13.56 -0.09 -19.93
N SER A 101 14.07 -1.24 -20.40
CA SER A 101 14.41 -2.38 -19.54
C SER A 101 15.48 -2.00 -18.53
N GLU A 102 16.51 -1.27 -18.96
CA GLU A 102 17.57 -0.79 -18.08
C GLU A 102 17.04 0.18 -17.01
N THR A 103 16.22 1.16 -17.41
CA THR A 103 15.60 2.12 -16.48
C THR A 103 14.73 1.41 -15.44
N ILE A 104 13.95 0.41 -15.85
CA ILE A 104 13.11 -0.35 -14.91
C ILE A 104 13.96 -1.17 -13.95
N LYS A 105 14.99 -1.85 -14.45
CA LYS A 105 15.91 -2.65 -13.63
C LYS A 105 16.67 -1.81 -12.60
N GLN A 106 17.08 -0.59 -12.96
CA GLN A 106 17.70 0.35 -12.02
C GLN A 106 16.75 0.79 -10.91
N ASN A 107 15.44 0.80 -11.16
CA ASN A 107 14.41 1.24 -10.21
C ASN A 107 13.60 0.06 -9.64
N HIS A 108 14.06 -1.19 -9.78
CA HIS A 108 13.31 -2.38 -9.38
C HIS A 108 12.94 -2.36 -7.90
N ASP A 109 13.90 -2.03 -7.04
CA ASP A 109 13.68 -1.97 -5.60
C ASP A 109 12.67 -0.88 -5.24
N LEU A 110 12.73 0.27 -5.91
CA LEU A 110 11.77 1.35 -5.70
C LEU A 110 10.36 0.88 -6.03
N PHE A 111 10.15 0.27 -7.19
CA PHE A 111 8.84 -0.28 -7.55
C PHE A 111 8.40 -1.35 -6.55
N TYR A 112 9.29 -2.25 -6.16
CA TYR A 112 8.99 -3.28 -5.17
C TYR A 112 8.50 -2.67 -3.84
N PHE A 113 9.25 -1.73 -3.25
CA PHE A 113 8.90 -1.14 -1.96
C PHE A 113 7.69 -0.21 -2.03
N VAL A 114 7.50 0.53 -3.12
CA VAL A 114 6.29 1.34 -3.35
C VAL A 114 5.07 0.42 -3.45
N GLY A 115 5.18 -0.67 -4.21
CA GLY A 115 4.10 -1.64 -4.36
C GLY A 115 3.78 -2.36 -3.04
N ALA A 116 4.81 -2.77 -2.30
CA ALA A 116 4.66 -3.39 -0.98
C ALA A 116 4.02 -2.42 0.03
N SER A 117 4.39 -1.13 -0.01
CA SER A 117 3.78 -0.10 0.85
C SER A 117 2.32 0.17 0.47
N GLY A 118 2.01 0.21 -0.83
CA GLY A 118 0.63 0.33 -1.33
C GLY A 118 -0.26 -0.83 -0.86
N LEU A 119 0.25 -2.06 -0.93
CA LEU A 119 -0.43 -3.24 -0.39
C LEU A 119 -0.67 -3.10 1.12
N GLY A 120 0.33 -2.63 1.86
CA GLY A 120 0.22 -2.37 3.30
C GLY A 120 -0.89 -1.38 3.61
N LEU A 121 -0.90 -0.23 2.93
CA LEU A 121 -1.95 0.78 3.05
C LEU A 121 -3.33 0.17 2.84
N SER A 122 -3.51 -0.65 1.81
CA SER A 122 -4.77 -1.37 1.57
C SER A 122 -5.13 -2.32 2.71
N LEU A 123 -4.18 -3.11 3.23
CA LEU A 123 -4.44 -4.06 4.31
C LEU A 123 -4.76 -3.39 5.66
N PHE A 124 -4.28 -2.17 5.92
CA PHE A 124 -4.68 -1.43 7.11
C PHE A 124 -6.12 -0.93 7.01
N LEU A 125 -6.52 -0.47 5.83
CA LEU A 125 -7.81 0.20 5.59
C LEU A 125 -8.92 -0.73 5.10
N ILE A 126 -8.60 -1.98 4.72
CA ILE A 126 -9.59 -2.94 4.26
C ILE A 126 -10.57 -3.29 5.39
N HIS A 127 -11.86 -3.30 5.04
CA HIS A 127 -12.92 -3.76 5.93
C HIS A 127 -13.10 -5.27 5.78
N ILE A 128 -12.75 -6.03 6.82
CA ILE A 128 -12.91 -7.50 6.87
C ILE A 128 -13.67 -7.81 8.16
N TYR A 129 -14.76 -8.57 8.07
CA TYR A 129 -15.60 -8.92 9.23
C TYR A 129 -14.83 -9.68 10.32
N VAL A 130 -13.92 -10.57 9.91
CA VAL A 130 -13.13 -11.40 10.82
C VAL A 130 -11.80 -10.70 11.13
N THR A 131 -11.67 -10.18 12.35
CA THR A 131 -10.53 -9.36 12.76
C THR A 131 -9.23 -10.16 12.80
N GLU A 132 -9.31 -11.44 13.15
CA GLU A 132 -8.21 -12.39 13.24
C GLU A 132 -7.57 -12.59 11.86
N ILE A 133 -8.40 -12.74 10.82
CA ILE A 133 -7.93 -12.86 9.44
C ILE A 133 -7.25 -11.57 9.01
N LYS A 134 -7.88 -10.41 9.26
CA LYS A 134 -7.28 -9.10 8.96
C LYS A 134 -5.90 -8.94 9.59
N ARG A 135 -5.78 -9.23 10.89
CA ARG A 135 -4.50 -9.15 11.64
C ARG A 135 -3.46 -10.12 11.12
N THR A 136 -3.87 -11.31 10.71
CA THR A 136 -2.96 -12.32 10.14
C THR A 136 -2.39 -11.82 8.81
N LEU A 137 -3.22 -11.24 7.93
CA LEU A 137 -2.74 -10.65 6.67
C LEU A 137 -1.80 -9.46 6.92
N GLN A 138 -2.11 -8.60 7.89
CA GLN A 138 -1.23 -7.50 8.28
C GLN A 138 0.11 -7.99 8.85
N ALA A 139 0.10 -9.05 9.65
CA ALA A 139 1.31 -9.67 10.18
C ALA A 139 2.15 -10.31 9.07
N LEU A 140 1.53 -11.03 8.14
CA LEU A 140 2.20 -11.58 6.95
C LEU A 140 2.81 -10.48 6.08
N TRP A 141 2.08 -9.39 5.86
CA TRP A 141 2.59 -8.22 5.16
C TRP A 141 3.79 -7.61 5.87
N ALA A 142 3.70 -7.38 7.18
CA ALA A 142 4.78 -6.80 7.97
C ALA A 142 6.01 -7.69 7.98
N LEU A 143 5.83 -9.01 8.18
CA LEU A 143 6.90 -10.00 8.14
C LEU A 143 7.58 -10.01 6.77
N GLY A 144 6.80 -10.01 5.69
CA GLY A 144 7.34 -9.97 4.33
C GLY A 144 8.04 -8.65 4.01
N PHE A 145 7.47 -7.51 4.40
CA PHE A 145 8.07 -6.20 4.17
C PHE A 145 9.42 -6.05 4.89
N VAL A 146 9.47 -6.42 6.16
CA VAL A 146 10.71 -6.42 6.96
C VAL A 146 11.69 -7.47 6.42
N GLY A 147 11.21 -8.66 6.07
CA GLY A 147 12.02 -9.72 5.46
C GLY A 147 12.66 -9.29 4.16
N SER A 148 11.93 -8.58 3.30
CA SER A 148 12.44 -7.98 2.06
C SER A 148 13.51 -6.92 2.33
N LEU A 149 13.29 -6.04 3.31
CA LEU A 149 14.28 -5.03 3.68
C LEU A 149 15.56 -5.67 4.26
N ALA A 150 15.40 -6.68 5.11
CA ALA A 150 16.52 -7.44 5.68
C ALA A 150 17.30 -8.19 4.59
N THR A 151 16.60 -8.86 3.67
CA THR A 151 17.20 -9.54 2.51
C THR A 151 17.97 -8.56 1.63
N TYR A 152 17.38 -7.40 1.35
CA TYR A 152 18.06 -6.35 0.59
C TYR A 152 19.35 -5.90 1.29
N ALA A 153 19.26 -5.54 2.57
CA ALA A 153 20.38 -4.95 3.31
C ALA A 153 21.50 -5.96 3.62
N ALA A 154 21.14 -7.20 3.95
CA ALA A 154 22.08 -8.21 4.43
C ALA A 154 22.58 -9.17 3.33
N LEU A 155 21.82 -9.35 2.25
CA LEU A 155 22.11 -10.36 1.22
C LEU A 155 22.30 -9.75 -0.17
N ALA A 156 21.30 -9.03 -0.69
CA ALA A 156 21.35 -8.50 -2.07
C ALA A 156 22.41 -7.40 -2.23
N ARG A 157 22.43 -6.40 -1.33
CA ARG A 157 23.35 -5.27 -1.41
C ARG A 157 24.82 -5.67 -1.31
N PRO A 158 25.25 -6.57 -0.39
CA PRO A 158 26.62 -7.07 -0.38
C PRO A 158 27.01 -7.88 -1.62
N ALA A 159 26.05 -8.53 -2.27
CA ALA A 159 26.26 -9.24 -3.54
C ALA A 159 26.34 -8.30 -4.76
N GLY A 160 26.00 -7.02 -4.60
CA GLY A 160 25.93 -6.06 -5.71
C GLY A 160 24.64 -6.16 -6.52
N ASP A 161 23.65 -6.91 -6.03
CA ASP A 161 22.37 -7.13 -6.70
C ASP A 161 21.26 -6.24 -6.14
N ASN A 162 20.19 -6.08 -6.93
CA ASN A 162 18.92 -5.56 -6.44
C ASN A 162 18.11 -6.70 -5.77
N LEU A 163 17.11 -6.37 -4.95
CA LEU A 163 16.35 -7.37 -4.19
C LEU A 163 15.64 -8.36 -5.12
N VAL A 164 15.03 -7.87 -6.20
CA VAL A 164 14.23 -8.70 -7.12
C VAL A 164 15.12 -9.72 -7.84
N HIS A 165 16.25 -9.26 -8.36
CA HIS A 165 17.26 -10.09 -9.03
C HIS A 165 17.84 -11.13 -8.07
N TYR A 166 18.19 -10.71 -6.86
CA TYR A 166 18.68 -11.61 -5.83
C TYR A 166 17.69 -12.75 -5.54
N VAL A 167 16.38 -12.44 -5.40
CA VAL A 167 15.34 -13.45 -5.18
C VAL A 167 15.20 -14.40 -6.37
N VAL A 168 15.28 -13.89 -7.60
CA VAL A 168 15.23 -14.71 -8.82
C VAL A 168 16.41 -15.69 -8.91
N ASP A 169 17.60 -15.27 -8.50
CA ASP A 169 18.79 -16.12 -8.55
C ASP A 169 18.89 -17.05 -7.34
N HIS A 170 18.26 -16.70 -6.22
CA HIS A 170 18.28 -17.46 -4.97
C HIS A 170 16.86 -17.85 -4.53
N PRO A 171 16.31 -18.97 -5.02
CA PRO A 171 14.94 -19.38 -4.73
C PRO A 171 14.58 -19.45 -3.24
N SER A 172 15.55 -19.78 -2.38
CA SER A 172 15.35 -19.82 -0.92
C SER A 172 15.00 -18.45 -0.32
N ALA A 173 15.34 -17.34 -0.98
CA ALA A 173 14.99 -15.99 -0.54
C ALA A 173 13.47 -15.74 -0.56
N VAL A 174 12.70 -16.59 -1.25
CA VAL A 174 11.23 -16.59 -1.17
C VAL A 174 10.72 -16.79 0.26
N TRP A 175 11.47 -17.44 1.16
CA TRP A 175 11.07 -17.53 2.57
C TRP A 175 10.99 -16.18 3.27
N PHE A 176 11.77 -15.19 2.83
CA PHE A 176 11.78 -13.85 3.42
C PHE A 176 10.75 -12.93 2.78
N VAL A 177 10.61 -12.96 1.45
CA VAL A 177 9.70 -12.08 0.72
C VAL A 177 8.29 -12.67 0.55
N GLY A 178 8.17 -14.00 0.60
CA GLY A 178 6.95 -14.77 0.39
C GLY A 178 5.78 -14.40 1.29
N PRO A 179 5.99 -14.10 2.60
CA PRO A 179 4.90 -13.64 3.47
C PRO A 179 4.17 -12.39 2.95
N LEU A 180 4.88 -11.47 2.26
CA LEU A 180 4.26 -10.29 1.63
C LEU A 180 3.24 -10.71 0.59
N PHE A 181 3.62 -11.66 -0.26
CA PHE A 181 2.76 -12.18 -1.31
C PHE A 181 1.67 -13.10 -0.77
N ALA A 182 1.90 -13.80 0.34
CA ALA A 182 0.85 -14.52 1.05
C ALA A 182 -0.25 -13.57 1.57
N ALA A 183 0.14 -12.38 2.05
CA ALA A 183 -0.82 -11.34 2.42
C ALA A 183 -1.62 -10.83 1.21
N LEU A 184 -0.96 -10.62 0.06
CA LEU A 184 -1.63 -10.31 -1.20
C LEU A 184 -2.59 -11.43 -1.64
N THR A 185 -2.16 -12.70 -1.56
CA THR A 185 -3.00 -13.87 -1.85
C THR A 185 -4.25 -13.87 -0.98
N GLY A 186 -4.12 -13.60 0.32
CA GLY A 186 -5.28 -13.52 1.22
C GLY A 186 -6.24 -12.37 0.89
N LEU A 187 -5.71 -11.22 0.44
CA LEU A 187 -6.53 -10.11 -0.05
C LEU A 187 -7.31 -10.50 -1.31
N VAL A 188 -6.65 -11.07 -2.32
CA VAL A 188 -7.33 -11.49 -3.56
C VAL A 188 -8.24 -12.70 -3.33
N PHE A 189 -7.93 -13.59 -2.40
CA PHE A 189 -8.79 -14.70 -1.98
C PHE A 189 -10.14 -14.19 -1.49
N LYS A 190 -10.12 -13.19 -0.61
CA LYS A 190 -11.34 -12.56 -0.10
C LYS A 190 -12.21 -12.10 -1.27
N GLU A 191 -11.63 -11.36 -2.20
CA GLU A 191 -12.37 -10.76 -3.31
C GLU A 191 -12.82 -11.80 -4.33
N GLY A 192 -11.98 -12.79 -4.60
CA GLY A 192 -12.24 -13.83 -5.57
C GLY A 192 -13.28 -14.83 -5.13
N ILE A 193 -13.01 -15.49 -4.00
CA ILE A 193 -13.80 -16.61 -3.53
C ILE A 193 -15.01 -16.12 -2.72
N CYS A 194 -14.85 -15.07 -1.90
CA CYS A 194 -15.97 -14.59 -1.08
C CYS A 194 -16.92 -13.65 -1.82
N TYR A 195 -16.45 -12.90 -2.84
CA TYR A 195 -17.28 -11.96 -3.62
C TYR A 195 -17.45 -12.32 -5.09
N GLY A 196 -17.01 -13.51 -5.51
CA GLY A 196 -17.26 -14.05 -6.84
C GLY A 196 -16.54 -13.31 -7.97
N LYS A 197 -15.37 -12.73 -7.70
CA LYS A 197 -14.54 -12.06 -8.72
C LYS A 197 -13.60 -13.07 -9.37
N LEU A 198 -13.92 -13.53 -10.58
CA LEU A 198 -13.15 -14.57 -11.26
C LEU A 198 -11.65 -14.23 -11.37
N GLU A 199 -11.31 -12.97 -11.70
CA GLU A 199 -9.92 -12.52 -11.80
C GLU A 199 -9.14 -12.69 -10.49
N ALA A 200 -9.75 -12.35 -9.36
CA ALA A 200 -9.14 -12.47 -8.04
C ALA A 200 -9.11 -13.93 -7.57
N GLY A 201 -10.11 -14.72 -7.97
CA GLY A 201 -10.17 -16.15 -7.75
C GLY A 201 -9.01 -16.88 -8.44
N LEU A 202 -8.71 -16.53 -9.69
CA LEU A 202 -7.56 -17.08 -10.41
C LEU A 202 -6.23 -16.62 -9.80
N LEU A 203 -6.10 -15.35 -9.44
CA LEU A 203 -4.90 -14.81 -8.77
C LEU A 203 -4.57 -15.55 -7.47
N THR A 204 -5.59 -15.98 -6.73
CA THR A 204 -5.45 -16.76 -5.49
C THR A 204 -4.60 -18.02 -5.70
N PHE A 205 -4.70 -18.65 -6.88
CA PHE A 205 -3.93 -19.85 -7.20
C PHE A 205 -2.63 -19.52 -7.94
N ILE A 206 -2.63 -18.51 -8.81
CA ILE A 206 -1.45 -18.14 -9.61
C ILE A 206 -0.32 -17.64 -8.70
N ILE A 207 -0.61 -16.76 -7.74
CA ILE A 207 0.43 -16.14 -6.90
C ILE A 207 1.23 -17.20 -6.11
N PRO A 208 0.59 -18.12 -5.34
CA PRO A 208 1.32 -19.17 -4.66
C PRO A 208 2.01 -20.14 -5.62
N SER A 209 1.39 -20.47 -6.76
CA SER A 209 1.97 -21.40 -7.74
C SER A 209 3.28 -20.87 -8.31
N VAL A 210 3.35 -19.57 -8.65
CA VAL A 210 4.58 -18.93 -9.14
C VAL A 210 5.68 -18.98 -8.07
N LEU A 211 5.37 -18.58 -6.84
CA LEU A 211 6.36 -18.50 -5.77
C LEU A 211 6.85 -19.87 -5.31
N LEU A 212 5.94 -20.84 -5.14
CA LEU A 212 6.30 -22.20 -4.75
C LEU A 212 6.99 -22.94 -5.89
N GLY A 213 6.57 -22.72 -7.14
CA GLY A 213 7.24 -23.28 -8.32
C GLY A 213 8.65 -22.73 -8.48
N HIS A 214 8.86 -21.45 -8.16
CA HIS A 214 10.19 -20.85 -8.12
C HIS A 214 11.03 -21.42 -6.96
N LEU A 215 10.50 -21.41 -5.73
CA LEU A 215 11.16 -21.91 -4.51
C LEU A 215 11.61 -23.38 -4.63
N SER A 216 10.76 -24.23 -5.21
CA SER A 216 11.04 -25.67 -5.35
C SER A 216 11.90 -26.00 -6.57
N GLY A 217 12.09 -25.05 -7.50
CA GLY A 217 12.83 -25.28 -8.75
C GLY A 217 12.13 -26.21 -9.75
N VAL A 218 10.89 -26.66 -9.48
CA VAL A 218 10.15 -27.60 -10.34
C VAL A 218 9.67 -26.98 -11.66
N MET A 219 9.61 -25.65 -11.71
CA MET A 219 9.05 -24.91 -12.83
C MET A 219 10.17 -24.33 -13.70
N ASN A 220 10.08 -24.55 -15.02
CA ASN A 220 10.98 -23.93 -15.98
C ASN A 220 10.67 -22.43 -16.15
N ASP A 221 11.56 -21.69 -16.81
CA ASP A 221 11.43 -20.24 -16.92
C ASP A 221 10.29 -19.80 -17.84
N GLU A 222 9.97 -20.59 -18.87
CA GLU A 222 8.83 -20.31 -19.76
C GLU A 222 7.50 -20.30 -18.99
N VAL A 223 7.27 -21.30 -18.12
CA VAL A 223 6.03 -21.37 -17.32
C VAL A 223 6.00 -20.25 -16.29
N LYS A 224 7.15 -19.90 -15.66
CA LYS A 224 7.24 -18.73 -14.77
C LYS A 224 6.81 -17.45 -15.49
N LEU A 225 7.31 -17.21 -16.70
CA LEU A 225 6.99 -16.03 -17.49
C LEU A 225 5.52 -15.98 -17.90
N VAL A 226 4.94 -17.10 -18.35
CA VAL A 226 3.51 -17.15 -18.71
C VAL A 226 2.63 -16.86 -17.49
N LEU A 227 2.93 -17.47 -16.34
CA LEU A 227 2.18 -17.22 -15.11
C LEU A 227 2.39 -15.79 -14.59
N LEU A 228 3.59 -15.24 -14.70
CA LEU A 228 3.88 -13.85 -14.33
C LEU A 228 3.08 -12.86 -15.20
N GLY A 229 3.06 -13.07 -16.51
CA GLY A 229 2.27 -12.25 -17.44
C GLY A 229 0.77 -12.35 -17.15
N THR A 230 0.30 -13.55 -16.83
CA THR A 230 -1.09 -13.78 -16.42
C THR A 230 -1.41 -13.05 -15.10
N TRP A 231 -0.52 -13.11 -14.12
CA TRP A 231 -0.65 -12.36 -12.87
C TRP A 231 -0.73 -10.85 -13.14
N MET A 232 0.19 -10.29 -13.93
CA MET A 232 0.17 -8.87 -14.30
C MET A 232 -1.18 -8.45 -14.89
N ALA A 233 -1.69 -9.19 -15.87
CA ALA A 233 -2.97 -8.89 -16.52
C ALA A 233 -4.15 -8.96 -15.53
N LEU A 234 -4.25 -10.04 -14.77
CA LEU A 234 -5.33 -10.22 -13.80
C LEU A 234 -5.27 -9.18 -12.67
N PHE A 235 -4.07 -8.79 -12.24
CA PHE A 235 -3.93 -7.80 -11.16
C PHE A 235 -4.36 -6.40 -11.62
N LEU A 236 -4.08 -6.02 -12.88
CA LEU A 236 -4.60 -4.80 -13.47
C LEU A 236 -6.13 -4.83 -13.59
N VAL A 237 -6.71 -5.95 -14.06
CA VAL A 237 -8.16 -6.09 -14.13
C VAL A 237 -8.79 -5.97 -12.74
N PHE A 238 -8.23 -6.68 -11.76
CA PHE A 238 -8.70 -6.63 -10.38
C PHE A 238 -8.64 -5.22 -9.78
N ALA A 239 -7.50 -4.52 -9.91
CA ALA A 239 -7.35 -3.15 -9.44
C ALA A 239 -8.25 -2.17 -10.21
N GLY A 240 -8.36 -2.30 -11.53
CA GLY A 240 -9.19 -1.45 -12.38
C GLY A 240 -10.68 -1.56 -12.05
N ARG A 241 -11.18 -2.76 -11.72
CA ARG A 241 -12.57 -2.96 -11.33
C ARG A 241 -12.94 -2.28 -10.02
N LYS A 242 -11.97 -1.94 -9.16
CA LYS A 242 -12.25 -1.15 -7.97
C LYS A 242 -12.75 0.25 -8.29
N PHE A 243 -12.52 0.80 -9.48
CA PHE A 243 -13.06 2.11 -9.85
C PHE A 243 -14.57 2.08 -10.14
N THR A 244 -15.11 0.95 -10.61
CA THR A 244 -16.54 0.81 -10.93
C THR A 244 -17.35 0.20 -9.79
N GLN A 245 -16.68 -0.35 -8.77
CA GLN A 245 -17.33 -0.96 -7.61
C GLN A 245 -17.99 0.12 -6.71
N PRO A 246 -19.24 -0.08 -6.25
CA PRO A 246 -19.86 0.78 -5.24
C PRO A 246 -19.07 0.81 -3.93
N ILE A 247 -18.97 1.98 -3.29
CA ILE A 247 -18.22 2.15 -2.02
C ILE A 247 -18.76 1.23 -0.92
N LYS A 248 -20.09 1.09 -0.83
CA LYS A 248 -20.76 0.23 0.17
C LYS A 248 -20.26 -1.22 0.14
N ASP A 249 -19.85 -1.71 -1.03
CA ASP A 249 -19.44 -3.10 -1.21
C ASP A 249 -18.03 -3.36 -0.67
N ASP A 250 -17.16 -2.33 -0.60
CA ASP A 250 -15.84 -2.44 0.03
C ASP A 250 -15.89 -2.27 1.56
N ILE A 251 -16.95 -1.64 2.09
CA ILE A 251 -17.20 -1.49 3.54
C ILE A 251 -17.84 -2.77 4.09
N GLY A 252 -18.84 -3.29 3.40
CA GLY A 252 -19.72 -4.32 3.92
C GLY A 252 -20.78 -3.78 4.89
N ASP A 253 -21.50 -4.69 5.54
CA ASP A 253 -22.58 -4.36 6.47
C ASP A 253 -22.03 -3.88 7.82
N LYS A 254 -22.09 -2.55 8.05
CA LYS A 254 -21.67 -1.93 9.33
C LYS A 254 -22.44 -2.47 10.53
N SER A 255 -23.68 -2.94 10.37
CA SER A 255 -24.44 -3.50 11.50
C SER A 255 -23.80 -4.76 12.06
N VAL A 256 -23.09 -5.54 11.24
CA VAL A 256 -22.33 -6.72 11.70
C VAL A 256 -21.15 -6.30 12.57
N PHE A 257 -20.42 -5.25 12.19
CA PHE A 257 -19.32 -4.73 13.00
C PHE A 257 -19.82 -4.19 14.35
N THR A 258 -20.92 -3.44 14.34
CA THR A 258 -21.56 -2.97 15.57
C THR A 258 -22.04 -4.13 16.43
N PHE A 259 -22.63 -5.18 15.85
CA PHE A 259 -23.07 -6.35 16.60
C PHE A 259 -21.90 -7.13 17.21
N MET A 260 -20.80 -7.30 16.47
CA MET A 260 -19.62 -8.02 16.94
C MET A 260 -18.91 -7.29 18.10
N SER A 261 -19.06 -5.96 18.21
CA SER A 261 -18.48 -5.15 19.29
C SER A 261 -19.33 -5.12 20.58
N LEU A 262 -20.56 -5.62 20.57
CA LEU A 262 -21.42 -5.72 21.75
C LEU A 262 -20.94 -6.79 22.75
N SER A 263 -21.35 -6.68 24.02
CA SER A 263 -21.16 -7.77 24.99
C SER A 263 -22.04 -8.98 24.67
N GLU A 264 -21.68 -10.17 25.17
CA GLU A 264 -22.44 -11.41 24.90
C GLU A 264 -23.91 -11.34 25.35
N ASN A 265 -24.20 -10.61 26.42
CA ASN A 265 -25.57 -10.40 26.90
C ASN A 265 -26.37 -9.50 25.94
N GLU A 266 -25.74 -8.43 25.44
CA GLU A 266 -26.35 -7.51 24.48
C GLU A 266 -26.54 -8.14 23.10
N LYS A 267 -25.60 -9.00 22.66
CA LYS A 267 -25.75 -9.80 21.44
C LYS A 267 -26.98 -10.69 21.53
N LYS A 268 -27.14 -11.45 22.62
CA LYS A 268 -28.31 -12.32 22.85
C LYS A 268 -29.61 -11.52 22.87
N ALA A 269 -29.63 -10.37 23.54
CA ALA A 269 -30.79 -9.49 23.57
C ALA A 269 -31.16 -8.96 22.17
N THR A 270 -30.15 -8.56 21.38
CA THR A 270 -30.33 -8.07 20.00
C THR A 270 -30.91 -9.16 19.09
N VAL A 271 -30.37 -10.38 19.15
CA VAL A 271 -30.88 -11.53 18.39
C VAL A 271 -32.33 -11.83 18.79
N LYS A 272 -32.63 -11.91 20.09
CA LYS A 272 -33.99 -12.16 20.59
C LYS A 272 -35.00 -11.11 20.12
N LYS A 273 -34.61 -9.83 20.10
CA LYS A 273 -35.45 -8.73 19.61
C LYS A 273 -35.73 -8.86 18.10
N LEU A 274 -34.73 -9.26 17.31
CA LEU A 274 -34.87 -9.48 15.87
C LEU A 274 -35.76 -10.69 15.57
N GLU A 275 -35.67 -11.76 16.37
CA GLU A 275 -36.56 -12.93 16.25
C GLU A 275 -38.02 -12.58 16.57
N GLN A 276 -38.25 -11.86 17.66
CA GLN A 276 -39.59 -11.39 18.04
C GLN A 276 -40.21 -10.47 16.99
N GLY A 277 -39.41 -9.62 16.35
CA GLY A 277 -39.86 -8.74 15.26
C GLY A 277 -40.08 -9.43 13.91
N LYS A 278 -39.64 -10.69 13.73
CA LYS A 278 -39.94 -11.52 12.54
C LYS A 278 -41.19 -12.39 12.70
N LEU A 279 -41.63 -12.60 13.94
CA LEU A 279 -42.76 -13.47 14.31
C LEU A 279 -44.10 -12.72 14.45
N GLY A 280 -44.10 -11.39 14.32
CA GLY A 280 -45.30 -10.54 14.29
C GLY A 280 -45.47 -9.89 12.93
#